data_AF-A0A969K8F0-F1
#
_entry.id   AF-A0A969K8F0-F1
#
_cell.length_a   1.000
_cell.length_b   1.000
_cell.length_c   1.000
_cell.angle_alpha   90.00
_cell.angle_beta   90.00
_cell.angle_gamma   90.00
#
_symmetry.space_group_name_H-M   'P 1'
#
loop_
_entity.id
_entity.type
_entity.pdbx_description
1 polymer ?
#
loop_
_entity_poly.entity_id
_entity_poly.type
_entity_poly.pdbx_seq_one_letter_code
_entity_poly.pdbx_strand_id
1 'polypeptide(L)'
;MARNYVRLFSEPETPLLLRILLAEGPRHPELTRRVAGQMFQILIIPMATYLQRQVNLGHINPIPPLAAILQFFGPLMVRGLLIENLKAVTPPFPMPDDETMIEHHVRTFLHGLATDEYRGRMKANAPERERR
;
A
#
# COMPACT_ATOMS: atom_id res chain seq x y z
N MET A 1 -4.21 -5.43 6.31
CA MET A 1 -4.24 -4.95 4.90
C MET A 1 -2.85 -4.90 4.28
N ALA A 2 -1.88 -4.13 4.81
CA ALA A 2 -0.52 -4.05 4.23
C ALA A 2 0.18 -5.42 4.08
N ARG A 3 0.16 -6.27 5.11
CA ARG A 3 0.73 -7.64 5.04
C ARG A 3 0.09 -8.49 3.93
N ASN A 4 -1.23 -8.49 3.82
CA ASN A 4 -1.93 -9.23 2.76
C ASN A 4 -1.59 -8.70 1.37
N TYR A 5 -1.43 -7.38 1.24
CA TYR A 5 -1.05 -6.77 -0.03
C TYR A 5 0.38 -7.13 -0.44
N VAL A 6 1.34 -7.12 0.49
CA VAL A 6 2.72 -7.54 0.21
C VAL A 6 2.77 -9.03 -0.12
N ARG A 7 2.03 -9.87 0.62
CA ARG A 7 1.93 -11.32 0.38
C ARG A 7 1.41 -11.65 -1.02
N LEU A 8 0.52 -10.84 -1.60
CA LEU A 8 0.05 -11.01 -2.97
C LEU A 8 1.22 -11.06 -3.97
N PHE A 9 2.26 -10.25 -3.76
CA PHE A 9 3.45 -10.24 -4.61
C PHE A 9 4.44 -11.37 -4.29
N SER A 10 4.27 -12.07 -3.16
CA SER A 10 5.02 -13.28 -2.84
C SER A 10 4.44 -14.51 -3.55
N GLU A 11 3.21 -14.44 -4.09
CA GLU A 11 2.61 -15.51 -4.88
C GLU A 11 3.25 -15.54 -6.28
N PRO A 12 3.73 -16.70 -6.77
CA PRO A 12 4.50 -16.78 -8.01
C PRO A 12 3.77 -16.23 -9.25
N GLU A 13 2.44 -16.25 -9.23
CA GLU A 13 1.60 -15.90 -10.38
C GLU A 13 1.39 -14.38 -10.52
N THR A 14 1.34 -13.66 -9.40
CA THR A 14 1.03 -12.22 -9.39
C THR A 14 2.07 -11.39 -10.16
N PRO A 15 3.39 -11.57 -9.94
CA PRO A 15 4.39 -10.82 -10.67
C PRO A 15 4.46 -11.19 -12.16
N LEU A 16 4.20 -12.45 -12.51
CA LEU A 16 4.10 -12.89 -13.91
C LEU A 16 2.94 -12.18 -14.62
N LEU A 17 1.78 -12.12 -13.98
CA LEU A 17 0.62 -11.40 -14.51
C LEU A 17 0.94 -9.91 -14.70
N LEU A 18 1.58 -9.27 -13.72
CA LEU A 18 2.01 -7.87 -13.83
C LEU A 18 3.01 -7.66 -14.97
N ARG A 19 3.97 -8.58 -15.16
CA ARG A 19 4.93 -8.51 -16.27
C ARG A 19 4.23 -8.61 -17.63
N ILE A 20 3.28 -9.54 -17.77
CA ILE A 20 2.48 -9.67 -18.99
C ILE A 20 1.69 -8.37 -19.24
N LEU A 21 1.05 -7.82 -18.22
CA LEU A 21 0.29 -6.57 -18.34
C LEU A 21 1.16 -5.38 -18.73
N LEU A 22 2.39 -5.29 -18.20
CA LEU A 22 3.33 -4.23 -18.53
C LEU A 22 3.92 -4.39 -19.94
N ALA A 23 4.22 -5.61 -20.36
CA ALA A 23 4.83 -5.89 -21.67
C ALA A 23 3.82 -5.84 -22.82
N GLU A 24 2.64 -6.45 -22.63
CA GLU A 24 1.65 -6.65 -23.69
C GLU A 24 0.46 -5.69 -23.59
N GLY A 25 0.27 -5.01 -22.46
CA GLY A 25 -0.82 -4.06 -22.27
C GLY A 25 -0.94 -2.98 -23.36
N PRO A 26 0.16 -2.37 -23.85
CA PRO A 26 0.09 -1.43 -24.96
C PRO A 26 -0.43 -2.03 -26.27
N ARG A 27 -0.19 -3.34 -26.51
CA ARG A 27 -0.65 -4.06 -27.69
C ARG A 27 -2.09 -4.58 -27.54
N HIS A 28 -2.51 -4.84 -26.30
CA HIS A 28 -3.81 -5.40 -25.95
C HIS A 28 -4.54 -4.51 -24.92
N PRO A 29 -4.95 -3.29 -25.30
CA PRO A 29 -5.52 -2.31 -24.38
C PRO A 29 -6.81 -2.80 -23.70
N GLU A 30 -7.59 -3.66 -24.36
CA GLU A 30 -8.78 -4.31 -23.81
C GLU A 30 -8.47 -5.17 -22.59
N LEU A 31 -7.33 -5.86 -22.59
CA LEU A 31 -6.88 -6.70 -21.48
C LEU A 31 -6.49 -5.82 -20.29
N THR A 32 -5.73 -4.75 -20.52
CA THR A 32 -5.39 -3.77 -19.48
C THR A 32 -6.63 -3.11 -18.89
N ARG A 33 -7.59 -2.71 -19.71
CA ARG A 33 -8.85 -2.10 -19.24
C ARG A 33 -9.66 -3.08 -18.38
N ARG A 34 -9.76 -4.34 -18.79
CA ARG A 34 -10.52 -5.36 -18.04
C ARG A 34 -9.90 -5.63 -16.68
N VAL A 35 -8.59 -5.82 -16.64
CA VAL A 35 -7.86 -6.05 -15.38
C VAL A 35 -7.93 -4.81 -14.48
N ALA A 36 -7.65 -3.61 -15.03
CA ALA A 36 -7.74 -2.37 -14.27
C ALA A 36 -9.16 -2.16 -13.71
N GLY A 37 -10.20 -2.40 -14.51
CA GLY A 37 -11.59 -2.33 -14.07
C GLY A 37 -11.91 -3.26 -12.91
N GLN A 38 -11.43 -4.51 -12.96
CA GLN A 38 -11.60 -5.47 -11.86
C GLN A 38 -10.83 -5.05 -10.60
N MET A 39 -9.58 -4.60 -10.74
CA MET A 39 -8.80 -4.08 -9.61
C MET A 39 -9.47 -2.87 -8.97
N PHE A 40 -10.09 -2.00 -9.76
CA PHE A 40 -10.87 -0.86 -9.26
C PHE A 40 -12.02 -1.31 -8.35
N GLN A 41 -12.76 -2.35 -8.75
CA GLN A 41 -13.89 -2.86 -7.98
C GLN A 41 -13.47 -3.59 -6.70
N ILE A 42 -12.41 -4.40 -6.77
CA ILE A 42 -12.02 -5.28 -5.65
C ILE A 42 -11.16 -4.55 -4.62
N LEU A 43 -10.35 -3.58 -5.05
CA LEU A 43 -9.36 -2.93 -4.18
C LEU A 43 -9.65 -1.43 -3.99
N ILE A 44 -9.81 -0.68 -5.09
CA ILE A 44 -9.83 0.78 -5.02
C ILE A 44 -11.12 1.30 -4.37
N ILE A 45 -12.28 0.83 -4.82
CA ILE A 45 -13.58 1.30 -4.29
C ILE A 45 -13.76 0.98 -2.80
N PRO A 46 -13.49 -0.25 -2.32
CA PRO A 46 -13.60 -0.56 -0.89
C PRO A 46 -12.66 0.29 -0.03
N MET A 47 -11.42 0.49 -0.47
CA MET A 47 -10.44 1.31 0.24
C MET A 47 -10.84 2.78 0.26
N ALA A 48 -11.32 3.32 -0.86
CA ALA A 48 -11.76 4.71 -0.94
C ALA A 48 -12.95 4.95 -0.01
N THR A 49 -13.89 4.01 0.04
CA THR A 49 -15.06 4.04 0.92
C THR A 49 -14.64 4.00 2.38
N TYR A 50 -13.69 3.13 2.73
CA TYR A 50 -13.13 3.04 4.08
C TYR A 50 -12.46 4.35 4.51
N LEU A 51 -11.59 4.92 3.66
CA LEU A 51 -10.88 6.17 3.96
C LEU A 51 -11.86 7.34 4.11
N GLN A 52 -12.85 7.45 3.23
CA GLN A 52 -13.88 8.48 3.35
C GLN A 52 -14.65 8.36 4.67
N ARG A 53 -14.95 7.13 5.11
CA ARG A 53 -15.56 6.90 6.42
C ARG A 53 -14.66 7.36 7.57
N GLN A 54 -13.34 7.12 7.50
CA GLN A 54 -12.40 7.57 8.53
C GLN A 54 -12.29 9.11 8.60
N VAL A 55 -12.36 9.78 7.45
CA VAL A 55 -12.46 11.26 7.39
C VAL A 55 -13.73 11.73 8.07
N ASN A 56 -14.89 11.14 7.73
CA ASN A 56 -16.18 11.53 8.31
C ASN A 56 -16.25 11.32 9.83
N LEU A 57 -15.48 10.36 10.37
CA LEU A 57 -15.35 10.11 11.81
C LEU A 57 -14.30 11.02 12.50
N GLY A 58 -13.61 11.88 11.75
CA GLY A 58 -12.56 12.76 12.28
C GLY A 58 -11.28 12.02 12.72
N HIS A 59 -11.10 10.75 12.30
CA HIS A 59 -9.90 9.98 12.65
C HIS A 59 -8.68 10.40 11.82
N ILE A 60 -8.92 10.78 10.56
CA ILE A 60 -7.88 11.23 9.63
C ILE A 60 -8.27 12.55 8.97
N ASN A 61 -7.27 13.34 8.59
CA ASN A 61 -7.46 14.59 7.86
C ASN A 61 -8.14 14.34 6.51
N PRO A 62 -8.95 15.28 6.00
CA PRO A 62 -9.51 15.19 4.65
C PRO A 62 -8.40 15.06 3.60
N ILE A 63 -8.44 13.98 2.84
CA ILE A 63 -7.53 13.71 1.72
C ILE A 63 -8.33 13.08 0.58
N PRO A 64 -8.04 13.41 -0.70
CA PRO A 64 -8.61 12.68 -1.83
C PRO A 64 -8.33 11.18 -1.68
N PRO A 65 -9.36 10.30 -1.63
CA PRO A 65 -9.16 8.90 -1.30
C PRO A 65 -8.21 8.17 -2.27
N LEU A 66 -8.28 8.51 -3.56
CA LEU A 66 -7.39 7.92 -4.56
C LEU A 66 -5.92 8.29 -4.34
N ALA A 67 -5.64 9.53 -3.91
CA ALA A 67 -4.29 9.96 -3.59
C ALA A 67 -3.73 9.18 -2.39
N ALA A 68 -4.54 9.01 -1.34
CA ALA A 68 -4.18 8.22 -0.16
C ALA A 68 -3.91 6.74 -0.52
N ILE A 69 -4.73 6.14 -1.39
CA ILE A 69 -4.55 4.77 -1.87
C ILE A 69 -3.24 4.64 -2.66
N LEU A 70 -2.99 5.54 -3.62
CA LEU A 70 -1.76 5.51 -4.42
C LEU A 70 -0.50 5.71 -3.56
N GLN A 71 -0.56 6.62 -2.60
CA GLN A 71 0.53 6.85 -1.65
C GLN A 71 0.78 5.64 -0.74
N PHE A 72 -0.28 4.94 -0.34
CA PHE A 72 -0.15 3.75 0.51
C PHE A 72 0.33 2.52 -0.26
N PHE A 73 -0.24 2.21 -1.42
CA PHE A 73 0.06 0.97 -2.12
C PHE A 73 1.21 1.09 -3.12
N GLY A 74 1.47 2.28 -3.67
CA GLY A 74 2.52 2.52 -4.66
C GLY A 74 3.91 2.01 -4.22
N PRO A 75 4.42 2.43 -3.05
CA PRO A 75 5.72 1.96 -2.56
C PRO A 75 5.77 0.44 -2.32
N LEU A 76 4.67 -0.15 -1.84
CA LEU A 76 4.56 -1.60 -1.62
C LEU A 76 4.58 -2.38 -2.95
N MET A 77 3.91 -1.87 -3.98
CA MET A 77 3.91 -2.43 -5.32
C MET A 77 5.32 -2.38 -5.94
N VAL A 78 5.99 -1.23 -5.83
CA VAL A 78 7.38 -1.07 -6.30
C VAL A 78 8.30 -2.09 -5.63
N ARG A 79 8.17 -2.29 -4.31
CA ARG A 79 8.95 -3.32 -3.61
C ARG A 79 8.68 -4.72 -4.14
N GLY A 80 7.42 -5.10 -4.33
CA GLY A 80 7.06 -6.42 -4.86
C GLY A 80 7.68 -6.68 -6.23
N LEU A 81 7.62 -5.68 -7.11
CA LEU A 81 8.28 -5.72 -8.42
C LEU A 81 9.81 -5.79 -8.31
N LEU A 82 10.40 -5.04 -7.37
CA LEU A 82 11.85 -5.06 -7.15
C LEU A 82 12.31 -6.44 -6.67
N ILE A 83 11.71 -7.04 -5.66
CA ILE A 83 12.18 -8.34 -5.11
C ILE A 83 12.21 -9.45 -6.17
N GLU A 84 11.19 -9.49 -7.03
CA GLU A 84 11.14 -10.39 -8.19
C GLU A 84 12.30 -10.18 -9.15
N ASN A 85 12.63 -8.92 -9.45
CA ASN A 85 13.66 -8.55 -10.43
C ASN A 85 15.08 -8.44 -9.83
N LEU A 86 15.21 -8.26 -8.50
CA LEU A 86 16.48 -8.15 -7.78
C LEU A 86 17.24 -9.48 -7.73
N LYS A 87 16.61 -10.61 -8.10
CA LYS A 87 17.36 -11.83 -8.46
C LYS A 87 18.41 -11.57 -9.56
N ALA A 88 18.18 -10.55 -10.39
CA ALA A 88 19.09 -10.14 -11.47
C ALA A 88 20.01 -8.96 -11.11
N VAL A 89 19.78 -8.25 -9.99
CA VAL A 89 20.52 -7.02 -9.63
C VAL A 89 20.67 -6.91 -8.11
N THR A 90 21.91 -6.80 -7.62
CA THR A 90 22.18 -6.50 -6.21
C THR A 90 21.98 -5.00 -5.95
N PRO A 91 21.08 -4.58 -5.06
CA PRO A 91 20.88 -3.17 -4.77
C PRO A 91 22.09 -2.61 -4.00
N PRO A 92 22.42 -1.31 -4.16
CA PRO A 92 23.55 -0.69 -3.47
C PRO A 92 23.33 -0.52 -1.95
N PHE A 93 22.10 -0.74 -1.48
CA PHE A 93 21.72 -0.67 -0.07
C PHE A 93 20.96 -1.94 0.33
N PRO A 94 21.10 -2.40 1.58
CA PRO A 94 20.34 -3.55 2.07
C PRO A 94 18.84 -3.27 2.03
N MET A 95 18.09 -4.17 1.41
CA MET A 95 16.64 -4.10 1.41
C MET A 95 16.09 -4.56 2.76
N PRO A 96 15.18 -3.80 3.40
CA PRO A 96 14.51 -4.25 4.61
C PRO A 96 13.60 -5.46 4.33
N ASP A 97 13.44 -6.31 5.34
CA ASP A 97 12.45 -7.39 5.32
C ASP A 97 11.01 -6.84 5.24
N ASP A 98 10.06 -7.73 4.95
CA ASP A 98 8.65 -7.37 4.73
C ASP A 98 8.05 -6.65 5.95
N GLU A 99 8.34 -7.12 7.16
CA GLU A 99 7.75 -6.60 8.39
C GLU A 99 8.30 -5.23 8.74
N THR A 100 9.63 -5.09 8.72
CA THR A 100 10.30 -3.80 8.94
C THR A 100 9.80 -2.74 7.95
N MET A 101 9.66 -3.11 6.67
CA MET A 101 9.18 -2.20 5.64
C MET A 101 7.71 -1.80 5.86
N ILE A 102 6.83 -2.77 6.12
CA ILE A 102 5.41 -2.53 6.37
C ILE A 102 5.22 -1.64 7.60
N GLU A 103 5.91 -1.93 8.70
CA GLU A 103 5.81 -1.17 9.94
C GLU A 103 6.17 0.30 9.70
N HIS A 104 7.35 0.54 9.12
CA HIS A 104 7.82 1.90 8.84
C HIS A 104 6.89 2.63 7.86
N HIS A 105 6.41 1.94 6.83
CA HIS A 105 5.52 2.54 5.83
C HIS A 105 4.16 2.92 6.42
N VAL A 106 3.53 2.01 7.18
CA VAL A 106 2.26 2.27 7.87
C VAL A 106 2.42 3.41 8.87
N ARG A 107 3.50 3.42 9.67
CA ARG A 107 3.77 4.47 10.64
C ARG A 107 3.89 5.84 9.97
N THR A 108 4.69 5.94 8.91
CA THR A 108 4.88 7.19 8.16
C THR A 108 3.58 7.66 7.50
N PHE A 109 2.83 6.74 6.89
CA PHE A 109 1.55 7.06 6.27
C PHE A 109 0.51 7.57 7.27
N LEU A 110 0.34 6.88 8.39
CA LEU A 110 -0.57 7.31 9.45
C LEU A 110 -0.12 8.60 10.12
N HIS A 111 1.18 8.83 10.26
CA HIS A 111 1.68 10.11 10.77
C HIS A 111 1.26 11.29 9.89
N GLY A 112 1.26 11.11 8.57
CA GLY A 112 0.80 12.13 7.62
C GLY A 112 -0.72 12.33 7.58
N LEU A 113 -1.51 11.32 7.98
CA LEU A 113 -2.97 11.35 7.86
C LEU A 113 -3.72 11.59 9.16
N ALA A 114 -3.18 11.17 10.30
CA ALA A 114 -3.88 11.26 11.58
C ALA A 114 -4.09 12.72 12.00
N THR A 115 -5.30 13.03 12.50
CA THR A 115 -5.57 14.31 13.15
C THR A 115 -4.80 14.41 14.47
N ASP A 116 -4.51 15.62 14.94
CA ASP A 116 -3.82 15.82 16.23
C ASP A 116 -4.59 15.21 17.40
N GLU A 117 -5.91 15.30 17.35
CA GLU A 117 -6.81 14.72 18.34
C GLU A 117 -6.77 13.17 18.32
N TYR A 118 -6.70 12.56 17.14
CA TYR A 118 -6.54 11.12 17.02
C TYR A 118 -5.15 10.66 17.47
N ARG A 119 -4.09 11.42 17.15
CA ARG A 119 -2.72 11.18 17.65
C ARG A 119 -2.66 11.25 19.18
N GLY A 120 -3.36 12.20 19.80
CA GLY A 120 -3.47 12.31 21.26
C GLY A 120 -4.10 11.07 21.90
N ARG A 121 -5.19 10.55 21.31
CA ARG A 121 -5.86 9.32 21.77
C ARG A 121 -4.98 8.07 21.64
N MET A 122 -4.21 7.95 20.56
CA MET A 122 -3.27 6.84 20.37
C MET A 122 -2.15 6.85 21.43
N LYS A 123 -1.60 8.03 21.76
CA LYS A 123 -0.60 8.16 22.82
C LYS A 123 -1.17 7.87 24.22
N ALA A 124 -2.42 8.28 24.47
CA ALA A 124 -3.09 8.03 25.75
C ALA A 124 -3.35 6.54 26.03
N ASN A 125 -3.50 5.74 24.96
CA ASN A 125 -3.75 4.29 25.05
C ASN A 125 -2.48 3.44 24.80
N ALA A 126 -1.32 4.06 24.58
CA ALA A 126 -0.07 3.33 24.44
C ALA A 126 0.32 2.66 25.78
N PRO A 127 0.72 1.38 25.77
CA PRO A 127 1.15 0.67 26.97
C PRO A 127 2.34 1.39 27.62
N GLU A 128 2.41 1.38 28.96
CA GLU A 128 3.34 2.19 29.80
C GLU A 128 4.83 2.10 29.43
N ARG A 129 5.25 1.13 28.62
CA ARG A 129 6.64 0.98 28.16
C ARG A 129 7.11 2.07 27.19
N GLU A 130 6.21 2.82 26.57
CA GLU A 130 6.55 3.88 25.59
C GLU A 130 6.45 5.31 26.17
N ARG A 131 6.20 5.47 27.48
CA ARG A 131 6.06 6.79 28.14
C ARG A 131 7.33 7.31 28.82
N ARG A 132 8.50 6.69 28.56
CA ARG A 132 9.78 7.09 29.13
C ARG A 132 10.69 7.72 28.09
#